data_AF-A0A660UXZ0-F1
#
_entry.id   AF-A0A660UXZ0-F1
#
_cell.length_a   1.000
_cell.length_b   1.000
_cell.length_c   1.000
_cell.angle_alpha   90.00
_cell.angle_beta   90.00
_cell.angle_gamma   90.00
#
_symmetry.space_group_name_H-M   'P 1'
#
loop_
_entity.id
_entity.type
_entity.pdbx_description
1 polymer ?
#
loop_
_entity_poly.entity_id
_entity_poly.type
_entity_poly.pdbx_seq_one_letter_code
_entity_poly.pdbx_strand_id
1 'polypeptide(L)'
;MSISDKNIVAARLKSARKMAGLSQAQVAKILGLHRPAISEIEAGRRKVSAEELSKFAEIYSVDIKWLAGSEPEYQNGEERIHFAARQLAKLKSDDLDKVMNLLDALRPQKGQD
;
A
#
# COMPACT_ATOMS: atom_id res chain seq x y z
N MET A 1 5.60 14.87 12.69
CA MET A 1 5.84 13.84 11.67
C MET A 1 7.24 13.26 11.89
N SER A 2 7.29 12.06 12.45
CA SER A 2 8.51 11.31 12.73
C SER A 2 9.27 11.02 11.43
N ILE A 3 10.54 10.67 11.52
CA ILE A 3 11.36 10.26 10.36
C ILE A 3 10.75 9.01 9.69
N SER A 4 10.11 8.12 10.45
CA SER A 4 9.39 6.96 9.92
C SER A 4 8.19 7.36 9.05
N ASP A 5 7.36 8.31 9.50
CA ASP A 5 6.13 8.71 8.81
C ASP A 5 6.39 9.26 7.40
N LYS A 6 7.48 10.02 7.22
CA LYS A 6 7.85 10.59 5.92
C LYS A 6 8.18 9.51 4.89
N ASN A 7 8.84 8.44 5.33
CA ASN A 7 9.24 7.35 4.47
C ASN A 7 8.01 6.54 4.00
N ILE A 8 6.99 6.42 4.85
CA ILE A 8 5.72 5.76 4.50
C ILE A 8 4.99 6.53 3.41
N VAL A 9 4.82 7.85 3.57
CA VAL A 9 4.14 8.69 2.55
C VAL A 9 4.86 8.61 1.21
N ALA A 10 6.20 8.75 1.21
CA ALA A 10 7.00 8.65 -0.01
C ALA A 10 6.85 7.29 -0.71
N ALA A 11 6.88 6.20 0.05
CA ALA A 11 6.69 4.85 -0.47
C ALA A 11 5.28 4.63 -1.04
N ARG A 12 4.24 5.10 -0.33
CA ARG A 12 2.83 5.00 -0.77
C ARG A 12 2.58 5.81 -2.03
N LEU A 13 3.10 7.04 -2.13
CA LEU A 13 3.03 7.86 -3.34
C LEU A 13 3.68 7.17 -4.54
N LYS A 14 4.87 6.59 -4.36
CA LYS A 14 5.56 5.86 -5.43
C LYS A 14 4.79 4.62 -5.87
N SER A 15 4.20 3.88 -4.92
CA SER A 15 3.40 2.69 -5.21
C SER A 15 2.12 3.05 -5.97
N ALA A 16 1.35 4.01 -5.45
CA ALA A 16 0.11 4.47 -6.05
C ALA A 16 0.33 4.99 -7.49
N ARG A 17 1.40 5.76 -7.72
CA ARG A 17 1.76 6.19 -9.07
C ARG A 17 1.95 5.02 -10.03
N LYS A 18 2.68 3.99 -9.60
CA LYS A 18 2.93 2.80 -10.43
C LYS A 18 1.64 2.03 -10.69
N MET A 19 0.77 1.89 -9.70
CA MET A 19 -0.54 1.25 -9.85
C MET A 19 -1.45 2.01 -10.82
N ALA A 20 -1.38 3.34 -10.81
CA ALA A 20 -2.06 4.20 -11.79
C ALA A 20 -1.43 4.17 -13.19
N GLY A 21 -0.33 3.44 -13.41
CA GLY A 21 0.35 3.34 -14.70
C GLY A 21 1.05 4.64 -15.15
N LEU A 22 1.32 5.57 -14.22
CA LEU A 22 1.85 6.89 -14.55
C LEU A 22 3.38 6.95 -14.38
N SER A 23 4.05 7.65 -15.28
CA SER A 23 5.45 8.05 -15.10
C SER A 23 5.56 9.29 -14.21
N GLN A 24 6.73 9.48 -13.57
CA GLN A 24 6.98 10.69 -12.78
C GLN A 24 6.83 11.97 -13.60
N ALA A 25 7.17 11.94 -14.90
CA ALA A 25 7.03 13.09 -15.79
C ALA A 25 5.56 13.43 -16.08
N GLN A 26 4.70 12.42 -16.24
CA GLN A 26 3.26 12.64 -16.42
C GLN A 26 2.64 13.27 -15.16
N VAL A 27 2.96 12.74 -13.98
CA VAL A 27 2.47 13.29 -12.72
C VAL A 27 2.94 14.73 -12.51
N ALA A 28 4.22 15.01 -12.76
CA ALA A 28 4.77 16.37 -12.69
C ALA A 28 3.99 17.34 -13.58
N LYS A 29 3.70 16.93 -14.83
CA LYS A 29 2.89 17.71 -15.77
C LYS A 29 1.46 17.94 -15.27
N ILE A 30 0.80 16.91 -14.75
CA ILE A 30 -0.59 17.01 -14.25
C ILE A 30 -0.66 17.96 -13.05
N LEU A 31 0.32 17.90 -12.15
CA LEU A 31 0.37 18.73 -10.94
C LEU A 31 0.96 20.13 -11.16
N GLY A 32 1.43 20.44 -12.37
CA GLY A 32 2.15 21.70 -12.63
C GLY A 32 3.47 21.82 -11.86
N LEU A 33 4.09 20.69 -11.51
CA LEU A 33 5.35 20.62 -10.78
C LEU A 33 6.53 20.33 -11.72
N HIS A 34 7.73 20.73 -11.31
CA HIS A 34 8.95 20.32 -12.00
C HIS A 34 9.22 18.83 -11.78
N ARG A 35 9.69 18.13 -12.82
CA ARG A 35 9.97 16.68 -12.78
C ARG A 35 10.86 16.24 -11.60
N PRO A 36 11.92 16.96 -11.20
CA PRO A 36 12.70 16.62 -10.01
C PRO A 36 11.86 16.59 -8.72
N ALA A 37 10.81 17.42 -8.61
CA ALA A 37 9.98 17.46 -7.41
C ALA A 37 9.33 16.10 -7.11
N ILE A 38 8.82 15.40 -8.13
CA ILE A 38 8.21 14.07 -7.95
C ILE A 38 9.24 13.04 -7.49
N SER A 39 10.45 13.07 -8.07
CA SER A 39 11.53 12.16 -7.66
C SER A 39 12.00 12.42 -6.24
N GLU A 40 12.14 13.68 -5.83
CA GLU A 40 12.53 14.06 -4.47
C GLU A 40 11.44 13.69 -3.43
N ILE A 41 10.16 13.84 -3.81
CA ILE A 41 9.02 13.41 -3.00
C ILE A 41 9.02 11.90 -2.81
N GLU A 42 9.14 11.12 -3.89
CA GLU A 42 9.15 9.65 -3.84
C GLU A 42 10.40 9.07 -3.16
N ALA A 43 11.45 9.87 -3.00
CA ALA A 43 12.64 9.53 -2.25
C ALA A 43 12.60 10.00 -0.79
N GLY A 44 11.52 10.66 -0.35
CA GLY A 44 11.37 11.19 1.00
C GLY A 44 12.27 12.40 1.31
N ARG A 45 12.97 12.95 0.30
CA ARG A 45 13.87 14.11 0.44
C ARG A 45 13.12 15.43 0.44
N ARG A 46 11.97 15.49 -0.24
CA ARG A 46 11.05 16.63 -0.24
C ARG A 46 9.75 16.28 0.49
N LYS A 47 9.33 17.16 1.41
CA LYS A 47 8.01 17.07 2.05
C LYS A 47 6.90 17.42 1.05
N VAL A 48 5.74 16.79 1.23
CA VAL A 48 4.51 17.04 0.47
C VAL A 48 3.57 17.88 1.33
N SER A 49 2.96 18.90 0.74
CA SER A 49 1.92 19.70 1.41
C SER A 49 0.59 18.92 1.45
N ALA A 50 -0.32 19.29 2.36
CA ALA A 50 -1.65 18.67 2.40
C ALA A 50 -2.41 18.84 1.07
N GLU A 51 -2.25 19.99 0.41
CA GLU A 51 -2.86 20.27 -0.89
C GLU A 51 -2.26 19.40 -2.01
N GLU A 52 -0.93 19.26 -2.06
CA GLU A 52 -0.26 18.35 -3.00
C GLU A 52 -0.73 16.90 -2.74
N LEU A 53 -0.87 16.49 -1.48
CA LEU A 53 -1.31 15.15 -1.09
C LEU A 53 -2.74 14.85 -1.55
N SER A 54 -3.66 15.80 -1.43
CA SER A 54 -5.02 15.68 -1.97
C SER A 54 -5.02 15.47 -3.47
N LYS A 55 -4.22 16.25 -4.21
CA LYS A 55 -4.13 16.09 -5.67
C LYS A 55 -3.51 14.75 -6.06
N PHE A 56 -2.51 14.26 -5.31
CA PHE A 56 -1.98 12.90 -5.53
C PHE A 56 -3.05 11.83 -5.31
N ALA A 57 -3.86 11.95 -4.26
CA ALA A 57 -4.95 11.03 -3.97
C ALA A 57 -5.94 10.93 -5.13
N GLU A 58 -6.34 12.08 -5.68
CA GLU A 58 -7.23 12.17 -6.85
C GLU A 58 -6.61 11.54 -8.10
N ILE A 59 -5.39 11.92 -8.47
CA ILE A 59 -4.71 11.44 -9.68
C ILE A 59 -4.48 9.93 -9.63
N TYR A 60 -4.17 9.40 -8.45
CA TYR A 60 -3.91 7.96 -8.28
C TYR A 60 -5.16 7.16 -7.92
N SER A 61 -6.31 7.81 -7.71
CA SER A 61 -7.57 7.18 -7.28
C SER A 61 -7.40 6.34 -6.01
N VAL A 62 -6.74 6.91 -4.99
CA VAL A 62 -6.52 6.29 -3.68
C VAL A 62 -7.02 7.20 -2.56
N ASP A 63 -7.24 6.63 -1.37
CA ASP A 63 -7.65 7.41 -0.19
C ASP A 63 -6.49 8.28 0.35
N ILE A 64 -6.81 9.54 0.71
CA ILE A 64 -5.81 10.49 1.21
C ILE A 64 -5.27 10.11 2.59
N LYS A 65 -6.07 9.48 3.46
CA LYS A 65 -5.63 9.00 4.79
C LYS A 65 -4.66 7.84 4.64
N TRP A 66 -4.89 6.97 3.66
CA TRP A 66 -3.93 5.95 3.27
C TRP A 66 -2.63 6.62 2.78
N LEU A 67 -2.67 7.60 1.88
CA LEU A 67 -1.42 8.29 1.49
C LEU A 67 -0.71 8.99 2.66
N ALA A 68 -1.47 9.59 3.58
CA ALA A 68 -0.96 10.35 4.72
C ALA A 68 -0.37 9.49 5.85
N GLY A 69 -0.51 8.16 5.80
CA GLY A 69 -0.07 7.30 6.90
C GLY A 69 -0.92 7.46 8.17
N SER A 70 -2.13 8.01 8.06
CA SER A 70 -3.02 8.28 9.20
C SER A 70 -3.89 7.08 9.61
N GLU A 71 -3.95 6.06 8.76
CA GLU A 71 -4.46 4.75 9.16
C GLU A 71 -3.39 4.05 10.00
N PRO A 72 -3.77 3.37 11.11
CA PRO A 72 -2.84 2.56 11.87
C PRO A 72 -2.13 1.63 10.89
N GLU A 73 -0.83 1.50 11.09
CA GLU A 73 0.04 0.71 10.26
C GLU A 73 -0.38 -0.75 10.36
N TYR A 74 -1.39 -1.14 9.58
CA TYR A 74 -1.68 -2.51 9.29
C TYR A 74 -0.52 -2.97 8.43
N GLN A 75 0.53 -3.39 9.13
CA GLN A 75 1.65 -4.13 8.58
C GLN A 75 1.08 -5.10 7.55
N ASN A 76 1.70 -5.17 6.37
CA ASN A 76 1.45 -6.01 5.18
C ASN A 76 0.62 -7.33 5.32
N GLY A 77 0.44 -7.88 6.52
CA GLY A 77 -0.48 -8.96 6.85
C GLY A 77 -1.95 -8.68 6.51
N GLU A 78 -2.56 -7.57 6.91
CA GLU A 78 -4.03 -7.43 6.75
C GLU A 78 -4.49 -7.33 5.30
N GLU A 79 -3.81 -6.56 4.45
CA GLU A 79 -4.13 -6.51 3.02
C GLU A 79 -3.95 -7.89 2.35
N ARG A 80 -2.90 -8.63 2.73
CA ARG A 80 -2.67 -10.01 2.27
C ARG A 80 -3.75 -10.97 2.80
N ILE A 81 -4.21 -10.80 4.04
CA ILE A 81 -5.29 -11.59 4.65
C ILE A 81 -6.61 -11.32 3.95
N HIS A 82 -6.97 -10.05 3.72
CA HIS A 82 -8.18 -9.68 3.00
C HIS A 82 -8.15 -10.13 1.55
N PHE A 83 -7.00 -10.03 0.88
CA PHE A 83 -6.82 -10.59 -0.46
C PHE A 83 -6.99 -12.11 -0.46
N ALA A 84 -6.33 -12.82 0.47
CA ALA A 84 -6.46 -14.27 0.61
C ALA A 84 -7.91 -14.68 0.87
N ALA A 85 -8.61 -14.02 1.80
CA ALA A 85 -10.02 -14.30 2.10
C ALA A 85 -10.93 -14.19 0.85
N ARG A 86 -10.71 -13.18 -0.01
CA ARG A 86 -11.45 -13.03 -1.27
C ARG A 86 -11.15 -14.15 -2.28
N GLN A 87 -9.94 -14.69 -2.31
CA GLN A 87 -9.61 -15.82 -3.20
C GLN A 87 -10.18 -17.13 -2.66
N LEU A 88 -10.10 -17.37 -1.34
CA LEU A 88 -10.63 -18.57 -0.70
C LEU A 88 -12.15 -18.69 -0.87
N ALA A 89 -12.87 -17.56 -0.81
CA ALA A 89 -14.32 -17.53 -1.04
C ALA A 89 -14.75 -18.00 -2.45
N LYS A 90 -13.82 -18.09 -3.41
CA LYS A 90 -14.10 -18.56 -4.78
C LYS A 90 -13.80 -20.03 -5.00
N LEU A 91 -13.22 -20.72 -4.01
CA LEU A 91 -12.87 -22.13 -4.13
C LEU A 91 -14.11 -23.02 -3.97
N LYS A 92 -14.07 -24.20 -4.58
CA LYS A 92 -15.02 -25.27 -4.30
C LYS A 92 -14.75 -25.85 -2.92
N SER A 93 -15.75 -26.50 -2.33
CA SER A 93 -15.66 -27.16 -1.01
C SER A 93 -14.39 -27.99 -0.86
N ASP A 94 -14.15 -28.90 -1.82
CA ASP A 94 -13.07 -29.88 -1.73
C ASP A 94 -11.68 -29.25 -1.81
N ASP A 95 -11.56 -28.11 -2.47
CA ASP A 95 -10.30 -27.36 -2.55
C ASP A 95 -10.11 -26.45 -1.34
N LEU A 96 -11.19 -25.88 -0.81
CA LEU A 96 -11.15 -25.15 0.46
C LEU A 96 -10.72 -26.07 1.61
N ASP A 97 -11.23 -27.29 1.66
CA ASP A 97 -10.87 -28.29 2.68
C ASP A 97 -9.37 -28.62 2.66
N LYS A 98 -8.78 -28.79 1.47
CA LYS A 98 -7.33 -28.99 1.33
C LYS A 98 -6.53 -27.81 1.87
N VAL A 99 -6.99 -26.58 1.61
CA VAL A 99 -6.35 -25.37 2.15
C VAL A 99 -6.46 -25.31 3.67
N MET A 100 -7.63 -25.64 4.22
CA MET A 100 -7.84 -25.65 5.68
C MET A 100 -6.91 -26.67 6.37
N ASN A 101 -6.77 -27.87 5.80
CA ASN A 101 -5.84 -28.89 6.29
C ASN A 101 -4.37 -28.42 6.24
N LEU A 102 -3.99 -27.68 5.19
CA LEU A 102 -2.66 -27.11 5.08
C LEU A 102 -2.42 -26.04 6.16
N LEU A 103 -3.42 -25.19 6.43
CA LEU A 103 -3.34 -24.17 7.48
C LEU A 103 -3.20 -24.78 8.87
N ASP A 104 -3.89 -25.89 9.14
CA ASP A 104 -3.75 -26.62 10.40
C ASP A 104 -2.36 -27.25 10.56
N ALA A 105 -1.77 -27.76 9.48
CA ALA A 105 -0.40 -28.28 9.50
C ALA A 105 0.66 -27.18 9.73
N LEU A 106 0.36 -25.94 9.35
CA LEU A 106 1.23 -24.77 9.56
C LEU A 106 1.04 -24.11 10.93
N ARG A 107 -0.03 -24.43 11.66
CA ARG A 107 -0.16 -23.97 13.05
C ARG A 107 0.97 -24.59 13.85
N PRO A 108 1.75 -23.80 14.61
CA PRO A 108 2.79 -24.35 15.46
C PRO A 108 2.13 -25.37 16.39
N GLN A 109 2.61 -26.62 16.38
CA GLN A 109 2.17 -27.61 17.34
C GLN A 109 2.43 -27.03 18.73
N LYS A 110 1.37 -26.73 19.47
CA LYS A 110 1.49 -26.55 20.91
C LYS A 110 1.79 -27.93 21.49
N GLY A 111 3.07 -28.19 21.73
CA GLY A 111 3.59 -29.35 22.47
C GLY A 111 5.11 -29.32 22.37
N GLN A 112 5.91 -29.59 23.40
CA GLN A 112 5.70 -30.10 24.75
C GLN A 112 6.95 -29.64 25.53
N ASP A 113 6.71 -29.05 26.70
CA ASP A 113 7.58 -28.86 27.89
C ASP A 113 7.33 -27.49 28.55
#